data_AF-A0A542XQQ1-F1
#
_entry.id   AF-A0A542XQQ1-F1
#
_cell.length_a   1.000
_cell.length_b   1.000
_cell.length_c   1.000
_cell.angle_alpha   90.00
_cell.angle_beta   90.00
_cell.angle_gamma   90.00
#
_symmetry.space_group_name_H-M   'P 1'
#
loop_
_entity.id
_entity.type
_entity.pdbx_description
1 polymer ?
#
loop_
_entity_poly.entity_id
_entity_poly.type
_entity_poly.pdbx_seq_one_letter_code
_entity_poly.pdbx_strand_id
1 'polypeptide(L)'
;MTPETVLELRELPRHERREALEVIVAEQFRTKLLMEEGEEFPAEISFFDLGCTSLIIADVKEQLEMLLGCPISATVMFNQPTLEQFVNYLADDILRLSAT
;
A
#
# COMPACT_ATOMS: atom_id res chain seq x y z
N MET A 1 0.51 -14.90 -2.73
CA MET A 1 -0.73 -14.17 -3.04
C MET A 1 -0.55 -13.51 -4.40
N THR A 2 -1.55 -13.64 -5.26
CA THR A 2 -1.52 -13.53 -6.73
C THR A 2 -2.18 -12.23 -7.20
N PRO A 3 -2.02 -11.81 -8.47
CA PRO A 3 -2.69 -10.65 -9.07
C PRO A 3 -4.24 -10.65 -9.03
N GLU A 4 -4.85 -11.67 -8.43
CA GLU A 4 -6.29 -11.74 -8.12
C GLU A 4 -6.72 -10.61 -7.17
N THR A 5 -5.82 -10.11 -6.33
CA THR A 5 -6.12 -9.04 -5.36
C THR A 5 -6.71 -7.78 -6.01
N VAL A 6 -6.24 -7.38 -7.20
CA VAL A 6 -6.80 -6.21 -7.90
C VAL A 6 -8.21 -6.46 -8.42
N LEU A 7 -8.52 -7.69 -8.83
CA LEU A 7 -9.86 -8.07 -9.26
C LEU A 7 -10.83 -8.06 -8.06
N GLU A 8 -10.42 -8.65 -6.93
CA GLU A 8 -11.20 -8.64 -5.68
C GLU A 8 -11.49 -7.20 -5.23
N LEU A 9 -10.48 -6.33 -5.25
CA LEU A 9 -10.65 -4.90 -4.96
C LEU A 9 -11.65 -4.22 -5.89
N ARG A 10 -11.74 -4.64 -7.16
CA ARG A 10 -12.70 -4.07 -8.12
C ARG A 10 -14.11 -4.62 -7.95
N GLU A 11 -14.28 -5.80 -7.35
CA GLU A 11 -15.60 -6.35 -7.03
C GLU A 11 -16.24 -5.67 -5.81
N LEU A 12 -15.42 -5.10 -4.92
CA LEU A 12 -15.91 -4.30 -3.80
C LEU A 12 -16.63 -3.03 -4.27
N PRO A 13 -17.62 -2.54 -3.50
CA PRO A 13 -18.21 -1.21 -3.67
C PRO A 13 -17.14 -0.13 -3.70
N ARG A 14 -17.30 0.85 -4.59
CA ARG A 14 -16.28 1.89 -4.87
C ARG A 14 -15.72 2.57 -3.62
N HIS A 15 -16.57 2.80 -2.62
CA HIS A 15 -16.19 3.46 -1.37
C HIS A 15 -15.32 2.58 -0.46
N GLU A 16 -15.43 1.25 -0.57
CA GLU A 16 -14.66 0.28 0.23
C GLU A 16 -13.33 -0.09 -0.42
N ARG A 17 -13.16 0.12 -1.74
CA ARG A 17 -11.95 -0.30 -2.47
C ARG A 17 -10.67 0.34 -1.93
N ARG A 18 -10.74 1.64 -1.61
CA ARG A 18 -9.58 2.39 -1.09
C ARG A 18 -9.22 1.94 0.31
N GLU A 19 -10.22 1.69 1.16
CA GLU A 19 -10.03 1.16 2.52
C GLU A 19 -9.44 -0.25 2.49
N ALA A 20 -9.95 -1.13 1.63
CA ALA A 20 -9.40 -2.47 1.44
C ALA A 20 -7.95 -2.43 0.91
N LEU A 21 -7.64 -1.52 -0.01
CA LEU A 21 -6.26 -1.30 -0.49
C LEU A 21 -5.35 -0.81 0.64
N GLU A 22 -5.83 0.10 1.48
CA GLU A 22 -5.08 0.59 2.64
C GLU A 22 -4.72 -0.54 3.59
N VAL A 23 -5.66 -1.43 3.91
CA VAL A 23 -5.40 -2.62 4.73
C VAL A 23 -4.30 -3.48 4.11
N ILE A 24 -4.39 -3.81 2.82
CA ILE A 24 -3.39 -4.63 2.12
C ILE A 24 -1.99 -3.99 2.20
N VAL A 25 -1.91 -2.68 1.97
CA VAL A 25 -0.64 -1.94 1.97
C VAL A 25 -0.07 -1.84 3.38
N ALA A 26 -0.90 -1.52 4.38
CA ALA A 26 -0.51 -1.45 5.78
C ALA A 26 0.07 -2.77 6.27
N GLU A 27 -0.56 -3.90 5.94
CA GLU A 27 -0.07 -5.23 6.31
C GLU A 27 1.35 -5.52 5.80
N GLN A 28 1.73 -5.02 4.62
CA GLN A 28 3.09 -5.19 4.11
C GLN A 28 4.11 -4.46 4.99
N PHE A 29 3.79 -3.24 5.44
CA PHE A 29 4.66 -2.48 6.32
C PHE A 29 4.72 -3.06 7.73
N ARG A 30 3.56 -3.42 8.30
CA ARG A 30 3.47 -4.05 9.63
C ARG A 30 4.32 -5.30 9.74
N THR A 31 4.23 -6.16 8.72
CA THR A 31 5.03 -7.38 8.63
C THR A 31 6.54 -7.08 8.64
N LYS A 32 6.97 -6.03 7.93
CA LYS A 32 8.39 -5.65 7.85
C LYS A 32 8.90 -4.91 9.08
N LEU A 33 8.02 -4.21 9.79
CA LEU A 33 8.32 -3.54 11.06
C LEU A 33 8.16 -4.45 12.28
N LEU A 34 7.71 -5.71 12.09
CA LEU A 34 7.47 -6.67 13.16
C LEU A 34 6.46 -6.14 14.20
N MET A 35 5.44 -5.42 13.72
CA MET A 35 4.35 -4.90 14.56
C MET A 35 3.49 -6.03 15.09
N GLU A 36 2.84 -5.82 16.24
CA GLU A 36 2.00 -6.83 16.86
C GLU A 36 0.69 -7.03 16.07
N GLU A 37 0.11 -8.24 16.18
CA GLU A 37 -1.21 -8.52 15.62
C GLU A 37 -2.26 -7.61 16.27
N GLY A 38 -3.04 -6.89 15.45
CA GLY A 38 -4.05 -5.93 15.92
C GLY A 38 -3.54 -4.51 16.17
N GLU A 39 -2.22 -4.26 16.11
CA GLU A 39 -1.67 -2.89 16.15
C GLU A 39 -2.03 -2.12 14.88
N GLU A 40 -2.54 -0.88 15.00
CA GLU A 40 -2.88 -0.06 13.84
C GLU A 40 -1.63 0.58 13.22
N PHE A 41 -1.53 0.55 11.89
CA PHE A 41 -0.48 1.27 11.19
C PHE A 41 -0.87 2.76 11.06
N PRO A 42 -0.06 3.71 11.54
CA PRO A 42 -0.43 5.11 11.53
C PRO A 42 -0.41 5.69 10.10
N ALA A 43 -1.58 6.14 9.64
CA ALA A 43 -1.77 6.49 8.24
C ALA A 43 -1.05 7.78 7.79
N GLU A 44 -0.90 8.73 8.73
CA GLU A 44 -0.38 10.09 8.47
C GLU A 44 1.10 10.26 8.85
N ILE A 45 1.71 9.27 9.51
CA ILE A 45 3.13 9.34 9.92
C ILE A 45 4.00 8.88 8.76
N SER A 46 5.14 9.55 8.56
CA SER A 46 6.06 9.16 7.52
C SER A 46 6.63 7.76 7.74
N PHE A 47 6.75 6.95 6.70
CA PHE A 47 7.43 5.65 6.75
C PHE A 47 8.81 5.75 7.40
N PHE A 48 9.56 6.84 7.15
CA PHE A 48 10.88 7.04 7.73
C PHE A 48 10.84 7.34 9.23
N ASP A 49 9.84 8.08 9.70
CA ASP A 49 9.61 8.34 11.13
C ASP A 49 9.15 7.07 11.86
N LEU A 50 8.51 6.14 11.14
CA LEU A 50 8.17 4.79 11.62
C LEU A 50 9.35 3.81 11.59
N GLY A 51 10.54 4.26 11.17
CA GLY A 51 11.73 3.44 11.11
C GLY A 51 11.86 2.59 9.85
N CYS A 52 11.03 2.81 8.81
CA CYS A 52 11.25 2.19 7.52
C CYS A 52 12.55 2.69 6.90
N THR A 53 13.47 1.75 6.68
CA THR A 53 14.71 2.00 5.94
C THR A 53 14.48 1.83 4.44
N SER A 54 15.44 2.26 3.62
CA SER A 54 15.39 2.03 2.16
C SER A 54 15.25 0.56 1.79
N LEU A 55 15.79 -0.36 2.62
CA LEU A 55 15.64 -1.80 2.41
C LEU A 55 14.19 -2.25 2.66
N ILE A 56 13.58 -1.78 3.75
CA ILE A 56 12.16 -2.07 4.05
C ILE A 56 11.27 -1.51 2.92
N ILE A 57 11.53 -0.29 2.47
CA ILE A 57 10.80 0.34 1.38
C ILE A 57 10.92 -0.47 0.08
N ALA A 58 12.12 -0.91 -0.28
CA ALA A 58 12.35 -1.72 -1.48
C ALA A 58 11.65 -3.08 -1.40
N ASP A 59 11.72 -3.74 -0.24
CA ASP A 59 11.04 -5.01 0.01
C ASP A 59 9.52 -4.88 -0.07
N VAL A 60 8.93 -3.88 0.60
CA VAL A 60 7.47 -3.64 0.55
C VAL A 60 7.02 -3.34 -0.87
N LYS A 61 7.78 -2.51 -1.60
CA LYS A 61 7.52 -2.24 -3.02
C LYS A 61 7.47 -3.53 -3.83
N GLU A 62 8.49 -4.38 -3.73
CA GLU A 62 8.55 -5.64 -4.48
C GLU A 62 7.35 -6.56 -4.16
N GLN A 63 6.98 -6.66 -2.88
CA GLN A 63 5.79 -7.43 -2.48
C GLN A 63 4.51 -6.84 -3.08
N LEU A 64 4.32 -5.53 -3.03
CA LEU A 64 3.15 -4.87 -3.61
C LEU A 64 3.10 -5.02 -5.14
N GLU A 65 4.23 -4.95 -5.83
CA GLU A 65 4.28 -5.18 -7.28
C GLU A 65 3.84 -6.60 -7.64
N MET A 66 4.21 -7.60 -6.83
CA MET A 66 3.76 -8.99 -7.01
C MET A 66 2.26 -9.17 -6.69
N LEU A 67 1.77 -8.55 -5.62
CA LEU A 67 0.37 -8.62 -5.19
C LEU A 67 -0.57 -7.92 -6.17
N LEU A 68 -0.19 -6.72 -6.61
CA LEU A 68 -1.02 -5.86 -7.45
C LEU A 68 -0.81 -6.14 -8.95
N GLY A 69 0.26 -6.83 -9.32
CA GLY A 69 0.58 -7.14 -10.71
C GLY A 69 0.92 -5.90 -11.56
N CYS A 70 1.37 -4.81 -10.93
CA CYS A 70 1.71 -3.55 -11.58
C CYS A 70 3.02 -2.97 -11.03
N PRO A 71 3.84 -2.30 -11.85
CA PRO A 71 5.07 -1.67 -11.39
C PRO A 71 4.78 -0.43 -10.54
N ILE A 72 5.60 -0.21 -9.51
CA ILE A 72 5.48 0.92 -8.57
C ILE A 72 6.78 1.72 -8.62
N SER A 73 6.72 3.04 -8.78
CA SER A 73 7.92 3.87 -8.74
C SER A 73 8.42 4.00 -7.31
N ALA A 74 9.67 3.62 -7.02
CA ALA A 74 10.25 3.81 -5.69
C ALA A 74 10.25 5.29 -5.26
N THR A 75 10.38 6.22 -6.21
CA THR A 75 10.37 7.67 -5.96
C THR A 75 9.06 8.14 -5.31
N VAL A 76 7.94 7.45 -5.56
CA VAL A 76 6.66 7.85 -4.97
C VAL A 76 6.65 7.66 -3.45
N MET A 77 7.28 6.61 -2.94
CA MET A 77 7.35 6.36 -1.49
C MET A 77 8.25 7.37 -0.76
N PHE A 78 9.07 8.15 -1.49
CA PHE A 78 9.79 9.30 -0.94
C PHE A 78 8.99 10.60 -1.05
N ASN A 79 8.22 10.78 -2.12
CA ASN A 79 7.43 12.00 -2.37
C ASN A 79 6.07 12.00 -1.66
N GLN A 80 5.53 10.80 -1.40
CA GLN A 80 4.25 10.53 -0.75
C GLN A 80 4.53 9.58 0.42
N PRO A 81 5.28 10.03 1.44
CA PRO A 81 5.95 9.12 2.37
C PRO A 81 5.05 8.65 3.52
N THR A 82 3.73 8.73 3.36
CA THR A 82 2.74 8.29 4.36
C THR A 82 1.83 7.23 3.73
N LEU A 83 1.22 6.38 4.56
CA LEU A 83 0.31 5.35 4.06
C LEU A 83 -0.86 5.97 3.30
N GLU A 84 -1.47 7.02 3.85
CA GLU A 84 -2.61 7.69 3.22
C GLU A 84 -2.28 8.18 1.81
N GLN A 85 -1.19 8.94 1.67
CA GLN A 85 -0.77 9.50 0.39
C GLN A 85 -0.38 8.42 -0.62
N PHE A 86 0.33 7.39 -0.16
CA PHE A 86 0.78 6.31 -1.02
C PHE A 86 -0.40 5.46 -1.51
N VAL A 87 -1.38 5.16 -0.64
CA VAL A 87 -2.61 4.46 -1.02
C VAL A 87 -3.43 5.28 -2.01
N ASN A 88 -3.52 6.59 -1.83
CA ASN A 88 -4.22 7.47 -2.77
C ASN A 88 -3.57 7.41 -4.17
N TYR A 89 -2.24 7.50 -4.24
CA TYR A 89 -1.52 7.33 -5.49
C TYR A 89 -1.77 5.96 -6.15
N LEU A 90 -1.72 4.87 -5.37
CA LEU A 90 -2.00 3.54 -5.91
C LEU A 90 -3.44 3.43 -6.43
N ALA A 91 -4.41 3.96 -5.69
CA ALA A 91 -5.82 3.91 -6.05
C ALA A 91 -6.12 4.73 -7.31
N ASP A 92 -5.58 5.94 -7.43
CA ASP A 92 -5.92 6.88 -8.50
C ASP A 92 -5.06 6.73 -9.75
N ASP A 93 -3.73 6.68 -9.59
CA ASP A 93 -2.80 6.72 -10.72
C ASP A 93 -2.51 5.32 -11.28
N ILE A 94 -2.38 4.31 -10.41
CA ILE A 94 -1.94 2.97 -10.79
C ILE A 94 -3.13 2.06 -11.11
N LEU A 95 -4.02 1.87 -10.13
CA LEU A 95 -5.11 0.89 -10.21
C LEU A 95 -6.39 1.48 -10.81
N ARG A 96 -6.52 2.81 -10.78
CA ARG A 96 -7.68 3.59 -11.23
C ARG A 96 -8.99 3.09 -10.61
N LEU A 97 -8.97 2.83 -9.31
CA LEU A 97 -10.12 2.33 -8.55
C LEU A 97 -11.23 3.39 -8.40
N SER A 98 -10.87 4.66 -8.54
CA SER A 98 -11.75 5.83 -8.58
C SER A 98 -12.35 6.11 -9.96
N ALA A 99 -11.82 5.51 -11.04
CA ALA A 99 -12.31 5.72 -12.39
C ALA A 99 -13.57 4.88 -12.68
N THR A 100 -14.52 5.53 -13.36
CA THR A 100 -15.89 5.08 -13.67
C THR A 100 -16.00 3.68 -14.26
#